data_AF-A0AAD5M1P2-F1
#
_entry.id   AF-A0AAD5M1P2-F1
#
_cell.length_a   1.000
_cell.length_b   1.000
_cell.length_c   1.000
_cell.angle_alpha   90.00
_cell.angle_beta   90.00
_cell.angle_gamma   90.00
#
_symmetry.space_group_name_H-M   'P 1'
#
loop_
_entity.id
_entity.type
_entity.pdbx_description
1 polymer ?
#
loop_
_entity_poly.entity_id
_entity_poly.type
_entity_poly.pdbx_seq_one_letter_code
_entity_poly.pdbx_strand_id
1 'polypeptide(L)'
;MGTRVDGWPSAGGTALRSSIPTQTPNPLPTIPLHRSVNLFPLSNYTFGTKDAQSERDHSVQARFQRMREEYEKVGMRRSVDAVLIVHEHSLPHILLLQIGTTFFKLPGGELEVGEEETDGMRRLLDLTLGRSDGVKNEWKIEDEVGNWWRPNFDPTSIPLHTSSCH
;
A
#
# COMPACT_ATOMS: atom_id res chain seq x y z
N MET A 1 15.48 -72.95 16.26
CA MET A 1 16.06 -72.61 14.94
C MET A 1 15.11 -71.65 14.25
N GLY A 2 15.60 -70.50 13.78
CA GLY A 2 14.80 -69.52 13.05
C GLY A 2 15.16 -68.08 13.43
N THR A 3 16.18 -67.55 12.76
CA THR A 3 16.77 -66.22 12.91
C THR A 3 15.84 -65.09 12.45
N ARG A 4 15.85 -63.97 13.19
CA ARG A 4 15.27 -62.68 12.82
C ARG A 4 15.97 -62.11 11.59
N VAL A 5 15.20 -61.64 10.61
CA VAL A 5 15.66 -60.76 9.53
C VAL A 5 14.83 -59.49 9.58
N ASP A 6 15.48 -58.38 9.93
CA ASP A 6 14.90 -57.04 9.88
C ASP A 6 14.92 -56.55 8.43
N GLY A 7 13.73 -56.33 7.85
CA GLY A 7 13.55 -55.82 6.49
C GLY A 7 12.72 -54.54 6.51
N TRP A 8 13.39 -53.38 6.45
CA TRP A 8 12.75 -52.09 6.19
C TRP A 8 12.14 -52.09 4.77
N PRO A 9 10.90 -51.63 4.57
CA PRO A 9 10.32 -51.48 3.23
C PRO A 9 10.93 -50.28 2.48
N SER A 10 11.33 -50.53 1.24
CA SER A 10 11.93 -49.57 0.30
C SER A 10 10.94 -48.47 -0.14
N ALA A 11 11.48 -47.29 -0.42
CA ALA A 11 10.75 -46.10 -0.88
C ALA A 11 10.15 -46.32 -2.28
N GLY A 12 8.83 -46.40 -2.37
CA GLY A 12 8.09 -46.48 -3.62
C GLY A 12 6.78 -45.69 -3.53
N GLY A 13 6.79 -44.45 -4.04
CA GLY A 13 5.61 -43.72 -4.54
C GLY A 13 4.54 -43.28 -3.53
N THR A 14 4.77 -42.17 -2.82
CA THR A 14 3.71 -41.49 -2.05
C THR A 14 3.00 -40.44 -2.91
N ALA A 15 2.10 -40.87 -3.80
CA ALA A 15 1.07 -39.98 -4.36
C ALA A 15 -0.17 -40.06 -3.47
N LEU A 16 -0.18 -39.30 -2.36
CA LEU A 16 -1.40 -39.11 -1.58
C LEU A 16 -2.37 -38.21 -2.36
N ARG A 17 -3.32 -38.84 -3.06
CA ARG A 17 -4.54 -38.18 -3.54
C ARG A 17 -5.28 -37.63 -2.31
N SER A 18 -5.22 -36.33 -2.11
CA SER A 18 -6.03 -35.64 -1.10
C SER A 18 -7.51 -35.76 -1.48
N SER A 19 -8.27 -36.50 -0.67
CA SER A 19 -9.73 -36.54 -0.73
C SER A 19 -10.29 -35.36 0.06
N ILE A 20 -10.37 -34.17 -0.56
CA ILE A 20 -11.10 -33.04 0.00
C ILE A 20 -12.57 -33.16 -0.43
N PRO A 21 -13.53 -33.33 0.50
CA PRO A 21 -14.94 -33.29 0.15
C PRO A 21 -15.30 -31.90 -0.39
N THR A 22 -16.03 -31.85 -1.50
CA THR A 22 -16.48 -30.62 -2.16
C THR A 22 -17.34 -29.80 -1.20
N GLN A 23 -16.75 -28.81 -0.53
CA GLN A 23 -17.49 -27.82 0.23
C GLN A 23 -18.10 -26.82 -0.75
N THR A 24 -19.39 -26.54 -0.57
CA THR A 24 -20.11 -25.47 -1.26
C THR A 24 -19.37 -24.14 -1.03
N PRO A 25 -19.16 -23.31 -2.07
CA PRO A 25 -18.39 -22.08 -1.93
C PRO A 25 -19.08 -21.12 -0.96
N ASN A 26 -18.35 -20.70 0.08
CA ASN A 26 -18.76 -19.63 0.98
C ASN A 26 -18.88 -18.32 0.19
N PRO A 27 -19.98 -17.56 0.31
CA PRO A 27 -20.20 -16.32 -0.44
C PRO A 27 -19.50 -15.09 0.17
N LEU A 28 -18.59 -15.27 1.12
CA LEU A 28 -17.82 -14.16 1.70
C LEU A 28 -16.61 -13.86 0.81
N PRO A 29 -16.26 -12.58 0.57
CA PRO A 29 -15.01 -12.24 -0.10
C PRO A 29 -13.86 -12.67 0.81
N THR A 30 -13.32 -13.86 0.54
CA THR A 30 -12.05 -14.29 1.10
C THR A 30 -10.99 -13.32 0.63
N ILE A 31 -10.59 -12.39 1.49
CA ILE A 31 -9.28 -11.76 1.38
C ILE A 31 -8.29 -12.94 1.35
N PRO A 32 -7.54 -13.16 0.26
CA PRO A 32 -6.62 -14.28 0.22
C PRO A 32 -5.59 -14.07 1.32
N LEU A 33 -5.51 -15.03 2.25
CA LEU A 33 -4.58 -15.04 3.40
C LEU A 33 -3.12 -14.78 3.00
N HIS A 34 -2.80 -15.00 1.72
CA HIS A 34 -1.51 -14.73 1.13
C HIS A 34 -1.71 -14.10 -0.25
N ARG A 35 -1.46 -12.79 -0.36
CA ARG A 35 -1.43 -12.09 -1.64
C ARG A 35 0.02 -12.01 -2.14
N SER A 36 0.23 -12.39 -3.40
CA SER A 36 1.53 -12.26 -4.06
C SER A 36 1.55 -10.98 -4.88
N VAL A 37 2.60 -10.17 -4.68
CA VAL A 37 2.86 -8.94 -5.43
C VAL A 37 4.18 -9.11 -6.18
N ASN A 38 4.18 -8.74 -7.47
CA ASN A 38 5.39 -8.79 -8.28
C ASN A 38 6.23 -7.55 -8.00
N LEU A 39 7.48 -7.77 -7.60
CA LEU A 39 8.47 -6.70 -7.44
C LEU A 39 9.43 -6.72 -8.61
N PHE A 40 9.86 -5.54 -9.03
CA PHE A 40 10.88 -5.38 -10.07
C PHE A 40 12.14 -4.73 -9.50
N PRO A 41 13.32 -4.97 -10.10
CA PRO A 41 14.57 -4.40 -9.64
C PRO A 41 14.53 -2.87 -9.64
N LEU A 42 15.16 -2.22 -8.67
CA LEU A 42 15.30 -0.76 -8.63
C LEU A 42 15.92 -0.21 -9.93
N SER A 43 16.85 -0.95 -10.54
CA SER A 43 17.50 -0.60 -11.80
C SER A 43 16.56 -0.46 -13.01
N ASN A 44 15.33 -0.98 -12.94
CA ASN A 44 14.32 -0.84 -14.00
C ASN A 44 13.66 0.53 -14.01
N TYR A 45 13.87 1.33 -12.95
CA TYR A 45 13.25 2.63 -12.79
C TYR A 45 14.31 3.73 -12.90
N THR A 46 14.00 4.75 -13.69
CA THR A 46 14.83 5.95 -13.84
C THR A 46 14.17 7.11 -13.14
N PHE A 47 14.90 7.78 -12.26
CA PHE A 47 14.41 8.96 -11.56
C PHE A 47 14.78 10.22 -12.34
N GLY A 48 13.76 10.89 -12.89
CA GLY A 48 13.92 12.20 -13.49
C GLY A 48 13.89 13.30 -12.43
N THR A 49 14.34 14.50 -12.82
CA THR A 49 14.14 15.72 -12.03
C THR A 49 12.92 16.46 -12.55
N LYS A 50 12.07 16.91 -11.63
CA LYS A 50 10.91 17.78 -11.88
C LYS A 50 11.11 19.09 -11.12
N ASP A 51 10.33 20.11 -11.48
CA ASP A 51 10.28 21.37 -10.74
C ASP A 51 9.96 21.14 -9.26
N ALA A 52 10.53 22.00 -8.42
CA ALA A 52 10.35 21.92 -6.98
C ALA A 52 8.86 22.08 -6.61
N GLN A 53 8.32 21.09 -5.92
CA GLN A 53 6.97 21.13 -5.37
C GLN A 53 7.02 21.67 -3.94
N SER A 54 6.56 22.91 -3.75
CA SER A 54 6.43 23.49 -2.42
C SER A 54 5.30 22.83 -1.64
N GLU A 55 5.46 22.66 -0.32
CA GLU A 55 4.34 22.33 0.53
C GLU A 55 3.30 23.46 0.51
N ARG A 56 2.02 23.10 0.64
CA ARG A 56 0.93 24.10 0.65
C ARG A 56 1.01 25.04 1.85
N ASP A 57 1.45 24.55 3.00
CA ASP A 57 1.43 25.29 4.26
C ASP A 57 2.85 25.70 4.65
N HIS A 58 3.08 27.00 4.85
CA HIS A 58 4.40 27.55 5.22
C HIS A 58 4.81 27.24 6.67
N SER A 59 3.86 26.81 7.51
CA SER A 59 4.10 26.46 8.90
C SER A 59 3.10 25.43 9.40
N VAL A 60 3.48 24.75 10.49
CA VAL A 60 2.61 23.78 11.18
C VAL A 60 1.34 24.45 11.70
N GLN A 61 1.43 25.70 12.17
CA GLN A 61 0.29 26.47 12.65
C GLN A 61 -0.70 26.78 11.52
N ALA A 62 -0.20 27.21 10.35
CA ALA A 62 -1.03 27.47 9.18
C ALA A 62 -1.77 26.20 8.73
N ARG A 63 -1.07 25.05 8.75
CA ARG A 63 -1.67 23.75 8.43
C ARG A 63 -2.83 23.40 9.36
N PHE A 64 -2.67 23.58 10.67
CA PHE A 64 -3.75 23.27 11.62
C PHE A 64 -4.91 24.26 11.54
N GLN A 65 -4.63 25.54 11.27
CA GLN A 65 -5.66 26.55 11.06
C GLN A 65 -6.52 26.20 9.83
N ARG A 66 -5.88 25.90 8.70
CA ARG A 66 -6.57 25.45 7.48
C ARG A 66 -7.38 24.18 7.72
N MET A 67 -6.84 23.22 8.47
CA MET A 67 -7.55 21.98 8.80
C MET A 67 -8.85 22.25 9.56
N ARG A 68 -8.88 23.26 10.46
CA ARG A 68 -10.11 23.67 11.16
C ARG A 68 -11.10 24.35 10.22
N GLU A 69 -10.64 25.29 9.41
CA GLU A 69 -11.48 26.04 8.47
C GLU A 69 -12.10 25.13 7.39
N GLU A 70 -11.35 24.16 6.88
CA GLU A 70 -11.86 23.15 5.94
C GLU A 70 -12.88 22.25 6.64
N TYR A 71 -12.61 21.86 7.89
CA TYR A 71 -13.54 21.01 8.65
C TYR A 71 -14.91 21.68 8.86
N GLU A 72 -14.93 22.98 9.13
CA GLU A 72 -16.19 23.72 9.27
C GLU A 72 -17.00 23.81 7.96
N LYS A 73 -16.33 23.77 6.80
CA LYS A 73 -16.97 23.95 5.48
C LYS A 73 -17.40 22.64 4.83
N VAL A 74 -16.51 21.64 4.85
CA VAL A 74 -16.69 20.38 4.11
C VAL A 74 -16.64 19.15 5.01
N GLY A 75 -16.39 19.33 6.30
CA GLY A 75 -16.32 18.25 7.28
C GLY A 75 -14.99 17.49 7.23
N MET A 76 -15.07 16.18 7.36
CA MET A 76 -13.91 15.31 7.49
C MET A 76 -13.00 15.37 6.26
N ARG A 77 -11.74 15.76 6.46
CA ARG A 77 -10.71 15.73 5.44
C ARG A 77 -10.32 14.28 5.10
N ARG A 78 -10.23 13.97 3.82
CA ARG A 78 -9.78 12.67 3.30
C ARG A 78 -8.43 12.82 2.59
N SER A 79 -7.55 11.84 2.79
CA SER A 79 -6.23 11.79 2.18
C SER A 79 -5.81 10.37 1.89
N VAL A 80 -5.03 10.18 0.82
CA VAL A 80 -4.49 8.88 0.40
C VAL A 80 -2.99 8.98 0.22
N ASP A 81 -2.26 7.95 0.63
CA ASP A 81 -0.80 7.86 0.56
C ASP A 81 -0.40 6.51 -0.05
N ALA A 82 0.46 6.53 -1.07
CA ALA A 82 0.83 5.36 -1.85
C ALA A 82 2.09 4.71 -1.31
N VAL A 83 2.09 3.38 -1.24
CA VAL A 83 3.28 2.58 -0.94
C VAL A 83 3.78 1.95 -2.23
N LEU A 84 4.87 2.49 -2.79
CA LEU A 84 5.53 1.90 -3.96
C LEU A 84 6.68 1.02 -3.49
N ILE A 85 6.72 -0.21 -3.99
CA ILE A 85 7.68 -1.22 -3.57
C ILE A 85 8.51 -1.67 -4.77
N VAL A 86 9.83 -1.71 -4.58
CA VAL A 86 10.80 -2.26 -5.53
C VAL A 86 11.70 -3.24 -4.80
N HIS A 87 12.58 -3.95 -5.51
CA HIS A 87 13.61 -4.74 -4.84
C HIS A 87 15.01 -4.41 -5.32
N GLU A 88 15.98 -4.54 -4.43
CA GLU A 88 17.40 -4.50 -4.74
C GLU A 88 18.09 -5.61 -3.95
N HIS A 89 18.92 -6.42 -4.61
CA HIS A 89 19.55 -7.59 -3.99
C HIS A 89 18.56 -8.54 -3.25
N SER A 90 17.37 -8.73 -3.83
CA SER A 90 16.27 -9.53 -3.27
C SER A 90 15.68 -9.01 -1.94
N LEU A 91 15.94 -7.75 -1.59
CA LEU A 91 15.36 -7.08 -0.44
C LEU A 91 14.30 -6.07 -0.90
N PRO A 92 13.08 -6.09 -0.33
CA PRO A 92 12.04 -5.13 -0.67
C PRO A 92 12.40 -3.74 -0.10
N HIS A 93 12.22 -2.71 -0.92
CA HIS A 93 12.45 -1.31 -0.58
C HIS A 93 11.18 -0.50 -0.84
N ILE A 94 10.86 0.42 0.06
CA ILE A 94 9.75 1.37 -0.09
C ILE A 94 10.31 2.68 -0.63
N LEU A 95 9.69 3.21 -1.68
CA LEU A 95 10.05 4.52 -2.22
C LEU A 95 9.39 5.62 -1.38
N LEU A 96 10.21 6.58 -0.94
CA LEU A 96 9.80 7.73 -0.13
C LEU A 96 10.26 9.02 -0.78
N LEU A 97 9.49 10.09 -0.60
CA LEU A 97 9.88 11.45 -0.96
C LEU A 97 10.66 12.05 0.22
N GLN A 98 11.92 12.41 -0.02
CA GLN A 98 12.73 13.11 0.96
C GLN A 98 12.55 14.63 0.81
N ILE A 99 12.20 15.30 1.90
CA ILE A 99 12.12 16.77 1.96
C ILE A 99 13.21 17.26 2.92
N GLY A 100 14.16 18.05 2.40
CA GLY A 100 15.34 18.44 3.16
C GLY A 100 16.22 17.23 3.49
N THR A 101 16.70 17.13 4.73
CA THR A 101 17.63 16.07 5.16
C THR A 101 16.98 14.95 5.96
N THR A 102 15.94 15.25 6.75
CA THR A 102 15.38 14.31 7.75
C THR A 102 13.90 14.02 7.61
N PHE A 103 13.20 14.66 6.67
CA PHE A 103 11.77 14.49 6.50
C PHE A 103 11.47 13.56 5.33
N PHE A 104 10.62 12.57 5.58
CA PHE A 104 10.23 11.56 4.60
C PHE A 104 8.71 11.47 4.54
N LYS A 105 8.18 11.38 3.32
CA LYS A 105 6.75 11.23 3.08
C LYS A 105 6.50 10.13 2.06
N LEU A 106 5.34 9.50 2.18
CA LEU A 106 4.79 8.73 1.06
C LEU A 106 4.28 9.72 -0.01
N PRO A 107 4.34 9.33 -1.30
CA PRO A 107 3.67 10.08 -2.35
C PRO A 107 2.16 9.95 -2.19
N GLY A 108 1.47 11.07 -2.17
CA GLY A 108 0.07 11.13 -1.80
C GLY A 108 -0.39 12.55 -1.54
N GLY A 109 -1.56 12.69 -0.91
CA GLY A 109 -2.12 14.00 -0.63
C GLY A 109 -3.60 14.01 -0.32
N GLU A 110 -4.18 15.20 -0.46
CA GLU A 110 -5.58 15.50 -0.16
C GLU A 110 -6.49 15.11 -1.34
N LEU A 111 -7.58 14.41 -1.02
CA LEU A 111 -8.66 14.15 -1.97
C LEU A 111 -9.60 15.34 -2.06
N GLU A 112 -10.18 15.52 -3.24
CA GLU A 112 -11.26 16.48 -3.44
C GLU A 112 -12.58 15.97 -2.83
N VAL A 113 -13.52 16.90 -2.62
CA VAL A 113 -14.83 16.57 -2.05
C VAL A 113 -15.60 15.71 -3.05
N GLY A 114 -15.99 14.50 -2.63
CA GLY A 114 -16.67 13.53 -3.50
C GLY A 114 -15.74 12.76 -4.44
N GLU A 115 -14.43 13.02 -4.43
CA GLU A 115 -13.47 12.25 -5.21
C GLU A 115 -13.35 10.81 -4.68
N GLU A 116 -13.21 9.85 -5.60
CA GLU A 116 -12.96 8.44 -5.28
C GLU A 116 -11.47 8.24 -4.96
N GLU A 117 -11.17 7.32 -4.05
CA GLU A 117 -9.83 7.17 -3.47
C GLU A 117 -8.81 6.67 -4.49
N THR A 118 -9.16 5.70 -5.34
CA THR A 118 -8.27 5.19 -6.37
C THR A 118 -8.02 6.21 -7.48
N ASP A 119 -9.03 6.98 -7.88
CA ASP A 119 -8.88 8.03 -8.89
C ASP A 119 -8.07 9.22 -8.37
N GLY A 120 -8.34 9.66 -7.15
CA GLY A 120 -7.54 10.69 -6.50
C GLY A 120 -6.09 10.24 -6.27
N MET A 121 -5.87 8.97 -5.92
CA MET A 121 -4.53 8.40 -5.85
C MET A 121 -3.80 8.49 -7.20
N ARG A 122 -4.44 8.11 -8.30
CA ARG A 122 -3.84 8.21 -9.65
C ARG A 122 -3.47 9.66 -9.99
N ARG A 123 -4.38 10.61 -9.72
CA ARG A 123 -4.13 12.05 -9.91
C ARG A 123 -2.95 12.55 -9.07
N LEU A 124 -2.86 12.14 -7.81
CA LEU A 124 -1.79 12.55 -6.89
C LEU A 124 -0.43 11.94 -7.28
N LEU A 125 -0.41 10.69 -7.73
CA LEU A 125 0.79 10.04 -8.25
C LEU A 125 1.27 10.69 -9.55
N ASP A 126 0.37 11.03 -10.47
CA ASP A 126 0.74 11.80 -11.66
C ASP A 126 1.25 13.21 -11.32
N LEU A 127 0.64 13.88 -10.34
CA LEU A 127 1.11 15.18 -9.90
C LEU A 127 2.53 15.10 -9.34
N THR A 128 2.83 14.05 -8.56
CA THR A 128 4.07 13.92 -7.80
C THR A 128 5.19 13.28 -8.61
N LEU A 129 4.90 12.16 -9.27
CA LEU A 129 5.86 11.28 -9.97
C LEU A 129 5.59 11.21 -11.48
N GLY A 130 4.57 11.91 -11.98
CA GLY A 130 4.23 11.95 -13.39
C GLY A 130 5.37 12.45 -14.27
N ARG A 131 5.53 11.82 -15.43
CA ARG A 131 6.53 12.23 -16.43
C ARG A 131 6.14 13.60 -17.01
N SER A 132 7.14 14.43 -17.28
CA SER A 132 6.96 15.75 -17.89
C SER A 132 6.90 15.73 -19.42
N ASP A 133 7.16 14.58 -20.04
CA ASP A 133 7.18 14.39 -21.49
C ASP A 133 5.79 14.15 -22.11
N GLY A 134 4.73 14.28 -21.31
CA GLY A 134 3.34 14.14 -21.76
C GLY A 134 2.88 12.69 -21.91
N VAL A 135 3.73 11.70 -21.64
CA VAL A 135 3.33 10.29 -21.60
C VAL A 135 2.61 10.03 -20.28
N LYS A 136 1.34 9.62 -20.37
CA LYS A 136 0.57 9.23 -19.18
C LYS A 136 1.15 7.96 -18.56
N ASN A 137 1.32 7.97 -17.25
CA ASN A 137 1.67 6.78 -16.50
C ASN A 137 0.40 5.96 -16.24
N GLU A 138 0.48 4.65 -16.45
CA GLU A 138 -0.60 3.73 -16.07
C GLU A 138 -0.38 3.26 -14.63
N TRP A 139 -1.04 3.91 -13.69
CA TRP A 139 -0.96 3.54 -12.26
C TRP A 139 -1.99 2.46 -11.92
N LYS A 140 -1.49 1.26 -11.62
CA LYS A 140 -2.30 0.18 -11.07
C LYS A 140 -2.30 0.24 -9.54
N ILE A 141 -3.44 0.64 -8.96
CA ILE A 141 -3.65 0.62 -7.51
C ILE A 141 -4.13 -0.78 -7.12
N GLU A 142 -3.37 -1.45 -6.26
CA GLU A 142 -3.56 -2.88 -5.97
C GLU A 142 -4.39 -3.15 -4.72
N ASP A 143 -3.86 -2.77 -3.55
CA ASP A 143 -4.45 -3.08 -2.25
C ASP A 143 -4.42 -1.87 -1.33
N GLU A 144 -5.38 -1.87 -0.43
CA GLU A 144 -5.38 -1.00 0.74
C GLU A 144 -4.52 -1.63 1.83
N VAL A 145 -3.45 -0.92 2.23
CA VAL A 145 -2.47 -1.41 3.21
C VAL A 145 -2.91 -1.12 4.65
N GLY A 146 -3.71 -0.07 4.84
CA GLY A 146 -4.23 0.31 6.15
C GLY A 146 -4.85 1.70 6.15
N ASN A 147 -5.59 1.98 7.22
CA ASN A 147 -6.23 3.26 7.46
C ASN A 147 -5.68 3.91 8.72
N TRP A 148 -5.56 5.23 8.70
CA TRP A 148 -5.21 6.02 9.86
C TRP A 148 -6.26 7.09 10.10
N TRP A 149 -6.62 7.28 11.37
CA TRP A 149 -7.56 8.30 11.81
C TRP A 149 -6.86 9.38 12.63
N ARG A 150 -7.27 10.62 12.43
CA ARG A 150 -6.84 11.77 13.21
C ARG A 150 -8.06 12.36 13.94
N PRO A 151 -8.24 12.09 15.25
CA PRO A 151 -9.42 12.56 15.98
C PRO A 151 -9.38 14.05 16.31
N ASN A 152 -8.19 14.64 16.42
CA ASN A 152 -7.97 16.02 16.85
C ASN A 152 -7.12 16.78 15.84
N PHE A 153 -7.18 18.12 15.88
CA PHE A 153 -6.33 19.01 15.06
C PHE A 153 -4.91 19.12 15.62
N ASP A 154 -4.26 17.98 15.85
CA ASP A 154 -2.88 17.86 16.34
C ASP A 154 -2.09 16.88 15.45
N PRO A 155 -0.77 16.70 15.65
CA PRO A 155 0.06 15.81 14.81
C PRO A 155 -0.24 14.31 14.95
N THR A 156 -0.92 13.86 15.98
CA THR A 156 -1.11 12.43 16.26
C THR A 156 -2.19 11.80 15.38
N SER A 157 -1.88 10.62 14.83
CA SER A 157 -2.83 9.77 14.11
C SER A 157 -2.74 8.36 14.64
N ILE A 158 -3.88 7.68 14.71
CA ILE A 158 -4.00 6.32 15.24
C ILE A 158 -4.39 5.36 14.10
N PRO A 159 -3.85 4.13 14.07
CA PRO A 159 -4.28 3.15 13.10
C PRO A 159 -5.74 2.75 13.37
N LEU A 160 -6.54 2.73 12.31
CA LEU A 160 -7.88 2.13 12.34
C LEU A 160 -7.71 0.62 12.19
N HIS A 161 -8.05 -0.13 13.24
CA HIS A 161 -8.08 -1.59 13.15
C HIS A 161 -9.26 -2.00 12.26
N THR A 162 -8.99 -2.76 11.20
CA THR A 162 -9.96 -3.16 10.16
C THR A 162 -11.06 -4.10 10.66
N SER A 163 -11.08 -4.46 11.94
CA SER A 163 -12.10 -5.35 12.54
C SER A 163 -13.43 -4.68 12.86
N SER A 164 -13.59 -3.37 12.61
CA SER A 164 -14.76 -2.60 13.06
C SER A 164 -15.64 -2.08 11.92
N CYS A 165 -15.33 -2.42 10.66
CA CYS A 165 -16.12 -1.99 9.51
C CYS A 165 -16.60 -3.22 8.73
N HIS A 166 -17.58 -3.94 9.24
CA HIS A 166 -18.52 -4.80 8.49
C HIS A 166 -19.92 -4.59 9.07
#